data_AF-A0A960EIP5-F1
#
_entry.id   AF-A0A960EIP5-F1
#
_cell.length_a   1.000
_cell.length_b   1.000
_cell.length_c   1.000
_cell.angle_alpha   90.00
_cell.angle_beta   90.00
_cell.angle_gamma   90.00
#
_symmetry.space_group_name_H-M   'P 1'
#
loop_
_entity.id
_entity.type
_entity.pdbx_description
1 polymer ?
#
loop_
_entity_poly.entity_id
_entity_poly.type
_entity_poly.pdbx_seq_one_letter_code
_entity_poly.pdbx_strand_id
1 'polypeptide(L)'
;MTIAQEEIFGPVLSVIPYADVDDAVRIANDSPYGLCGSVWGPDAGEGKAIAERIQTGTITVNHFGMAFGAPFGGYKDSGLGRELGPEGVDAFMERKSLSLDPAAG
;
A
#
# COMPACT_ATOMS: atom_id res chain seq x y z
N MET A 1 -5.77 16.44 13.66
CA MET A 1 -5.66 17.81 13.12
C MET A 1 -6.08 17.77 11.66
N THR A 2 -6.89 18.70 11.16
CA THR A 2 -7.41 18.68 9.77
C THR A 2 -6.29 18.52 8.72
N ILE A 3 -5.20 19.28 8.87
CA ILE A 3 -4.03 19.24 7.97
C ILE A 3 -3.28 17.90 7.91
N ALA A 4 -3.55 16.99 8.85
CA ALA A 4 -2.94 15.65 8.90
C ALA A 4 -3.89 14.54 8.43
N GLN A 5 -5.12 14.90 8.05
CA GLN A 5 -6.19 13.97 7.71
C GLN A 5 -6.74 14.23 6.30
N GLU A 6 -6.76 15.50 5.87
CA GLU A 6 -7.20 15.90 4.54
C GLU A 6 -6.00 16.10 3.61
N GLU A 7 -6.07 15.52 2.41
CA GLU A 7 -5.02 15.67 1.40
C GLU A 7 -4.99 17.10 0.88
N ILE A 8 -3.86 17.79 1.07
CA ILE A 8 -3.69 19.19 0.67
C ILE A 8 -3.37 19.33 -0.83
N PHE A 9 -2.74 18.32 -1.43
CA PHE A 9 -2.31 18.31 -2.83
C PHE A 9 -1.43 19.52 -3.23
N GLY A 10 -0.63 20.00 -2.27
CA GLY A 10 0.24 21.17 -2.39
C GLY A 10 1.46 21.06 -1.48
N PRO A 11 2.38 22.04 -1.51
CA PRO A 11 3.69 21.97 -0.86
C PRO A 11 3.61 22.23 0.66
N VAL A 12 2.89 21.39 1.39
CA VAL A 12 2.70 21.48 2.84
C VAL A 12 3.04 20.14 3.49
N LEU A 13 3.87 20.15 4.53
CA LEU A 13 4.28 18.96 5.28
C LEU A 13 3.85 19.07 6.75
N SER A 14 3.19 18.05 7.25
CA SER A 14 2.90 17.86 8.69
C SER A 14 3.95 16.95 9.31
N VAL A 15 4.54 17.36 10.44
CA VAL A 15 5.47 16.54 11.24
C VAL A 15 4.82 16.27 12.58
N ILE A 16 4.61 15.00 12.91
CA ILE A 16 3.86 14.57 14.10
C ILE A 16 4.80 13.72 14.96
N PRO A 17 5.10 14.12 16.22
CA PRO A 17 5.86 13.28 17.13
C PRO A 17 5.01 12.07 17.57
N TYR A 18 5.67 10.97 17.89
CA TYR A 18 5.06 9.77 18.45
C TYR A 18 5.80 9.37 19.73
N ALA A 19 5.12 8.67 20.64
CA ALA A 19 5.72 8.23 21.90
C ALA A 19 6.58 6.95 21.74
N ASP A 20 6.08 6.01 20.95
CA ASP A 20 6.71 4.73 20.65
C ASP A 20 6.24 4.20 19.28
N VAL A 21 6.76 3.03 18.87
CA VAL A 21 6.43 2.42 17.58
C VAL A 21 4.94 2.06 17.47
N ASP A 22 4.29 1.68 18.56
CA ASP A 22 2.87 1.32 18.54
C ASP A 22 1.99 2.56 18.31
N ASP A 23 2.35 3.67 18.95
CA ASP A 23 1.74 4.98 18.71
C ASP A 23 1.97 5.47 17.26
N ALA A 24 3.18 5.29 16.72
CA ALA A 24 3.49 5.62 15.33
C ALA A 24 2.63 4.83 14.33
N VAL A 25 2.49 3.51 14.53
CA VAL A 25 1.63 2.64 13.71
C VAL A 25 0.16 3.06 13.84
N ARG A 26 -0.29 3.39 15.06
CA ARG A 26 -1.65 3.90 15.30
C ARG A 26 -1.90 5.19 14.53
N ILE A 27 -0.99 6.16 14.60
CA ILE A 27 -1.07 7.43 13.87
C ILE A 27 -1.09 7.20 12.36
N ALA A 28 -0.21 6.34 11.83
CA ALA A 28 -0.13 6.07 10.40
C ALA A 28 -1.40 5.39 9.85
N ASN A 29 -2.04 4.51 10.63
CA ASN A 29 -3.25 3.81 10.22
C ASN A 29 -4.54 4.62 10.45
N ASP A 30 -4.50 5.67 11.29
CA ASP A 30 -5.58 6.62 11.55
C ASP A 30 -5.74 7.61 10.38
N SER A 31 -6.09 7.06 9.23
CA SER A 31 -6.33 7.77 7.98
C SER A 31 -7.40 7.02 7.17
N PRO A 32 -8.32 7.72 6.48
CA PRO A 32 -9.22 7.10 5.52
C PRO A 32 -8.48 6.60 4.27
N TYR A 33 -7.23 7.05 4.05
CA TYR A 33 -6.40 6.70 2.91
C TYR A 33 -5.37 5.61 3.24
N GLY A 34 -4.81 5.01 2.19
CA GLY A 34 -3.82 3.94 2.28
C GLY A 34 -3.13 3.67 0.93
N LEU A 35 -2.67 4.70 0.23
CA LEU A 35 -2.02 4.55 -1.08
C LEU A 35 -0.61 3.98 -0.97
N CYS A 36 0.29 4.76 -0.37
CA CYS A 36 1.68 4.38 -0.18
C CYS A 36 2.23 4.86 1.18
N GLY A 37 3.38 4.32 1.58
CA GLY A 37 4.07 4.71 2.81
C GLY A 37 5.53 4.28 2.83
N SER A 38 6.26 4.74 3.84
CA SER A 38 7.65 4.34 4.05
C SER A 38 8.05 4.37 5.53
N VAL A 39 8.83 3.38 5.95
CA VAL A 39 9.45 3.31 7.27
C VAL A 39 10.94 3.58 7.15
N TRP A 40 11.47 4.45 8.00
CA TRP A 40 12.89 4.83 7.99
C TRP A 40 13.52 4.53 9.36
N GLY A 41 14.67 3.85 9.35
CA GLY A 41 15.36 3.46 10.57
C GLY A 41 16.72 2.79 10.29
N PRO A 42 17.59 2.65 11.30
CA PRO A 42 18.93 2.10 11.13
C PRO A 42 18.94 0.59 10.84
N ASP A 43 17.93 -0.15 11.32
CA ASP A 43 17.78 -1.58 11.09
C ASP A 43 16.63 -1.87 10.12
N ALA A 44 16.95 -2.51 9.00
CA ALA A 44 15.95 -2.82 7.97
C ALA A 44 14.98 -3.95 8.37
N GLY A 45 15.39 -4.84 9.28
CA GLY A 45 14.55 -5.91 9.81
C GLY A 45 13.46 -5.37 10.74
N GLU A 46 13.83 -4.47 11.65
CA GLU A 46 12.87 -3.70 12.46
C GLU A 46 11.97 -2.86 11.58
N GLY A 47 12.54 -2.16 10.59
CA GLY A 47 11.78 -1.39 9.61
C GLY A 47 10.74 -2.22 8.86
N LYS A 48 11.10 -3.44 8.44
CA LYS A 48 10.18 -4.41 7.81
C LYS A 48 9.07 -4.83 8.77
N ALA A 49 9.41 -5.16 10.03
CA ALA A 49 8.41 -5.57 11.03
C ALA A 49 7.38 -4.45 11.31
N ILE A 50 7.82 -3.19 11.28
CA ILE A 50 6.91 -2.03 11.39
C ILE A 50 6.08 -1.88 10.11
N ALA A 51 6.71 -1.98 8.93
CA ALA A 51 6.04 -1.82 7.64
C ALA A 51 4.88 -2.81 7.45
N GLU A 52 5.03 -4.06 7.89
CA GLU A 52 3.98 -5.09 7.85
C GLU A 52 2.72 -4.72 8.66
N ARG A 53 2.81 -3.76 9.59
CA ARG A 53 1.69 -3.29 10.43
C ARG A 53 0.95 -2.09 9.83
N ILE A 54 1.47 -1.50 8.75
CA ILE A 54 0.88 -0.31 8.12
C ILE A 54 -0.12 -0.72 7.04
N GLN A 55 -1.32 -0.15 7.10
CA GLN A 55 -2.43 -0.45 6.19
C GLN A 55 -2.38 0.41 4.94
N THR A 56 -1.43 0.10 4.06
CA THR A 56 -1.25 0.78 2.78
C THR A 56 -0.97 -0.24 1.68
N GLY A 57 -1.27 0.11 0.43
CA GLY A 57 -1.08 -0.83 -0.68
C GLY A 57 0.35 -0.95 -1.19
N THR A 58 1.17 0.09 -1.01
CA THR A 58 2.61 0.04 -1.31
C THR A 58 3.42 0.58 -0.13
N ILE A 59 4.35 -0.21 0.41
CA ILE A 59 5.23 0.24 1.50
C ILE A 59 6.68 -0.07 1.22
N THR A 60 7.56 0.83 1.65
CA THR A 60 9.01 0.72 1.49
C THR A 60 9.71 0.86 2.83
N VAL A 61 10.94 0.35 2.92
CA VAL A 61 11.82 0.50 4.09
C VAL A 61 13.10 1.19 3.62
N ASN A 62 13.47 2.30 4.26
CA ASN A 62 14.65 3.11 3.94
C ASN A 62 14.73 3.56 2.47
N HIS A 63 13.56 3.76 1.85
CA HIS A 63 13.42 4.18 0.46
C HIS A 63 12.08 4.87 0.27
N PHE A 64 11.87 5.53 -0.87
CA PHE A 64 10.57 5.96 -1.33
C PHE A 64 10.56 5.93 -2.85
N GLY A 65 9.67 5.13 -3.44
CA GLY A 65 9.62 4.94 -4.88
C GLY A 65 8.63 3.84 -5.30
N MET A 66 8.34 3.80 -6.59
CA MET A 66 7.52 2.75 -7.21
C MET A 66 8.42 1.71 -7.89
N ALA A 67 8.18 0.44 -7.61
CA ALA A 67 8.81 -0.67 -8.31
C ALA A 67 7.90 -1.10 -9.48
N PHE A 68 8.22 -0.71 -10.71
CA PHE A 68 7.37 -0.96 -11.89
C PHE A 68 7.08 -2.44 -12.18
N GLY A 69 7.93 -3.35 -11.69
CA GLY A 69 7.72 -4.80 -11.80
C GLY A 69 6.83 -5.41 -10.71
N ALA A 70 6.38 -4.61 -9.74
CA ALA A 70 5.56 -5.03 -8.61
C ALA A 70 4.19 -4.34 -8.68
N PRO A 71 3.14 -4.91 -8.04
CA PRO A 71 1.83 -4.28 -8.00
C PRO A 71 1.87 -2.97 -7.21
N PHE A 72 1.28 -1.92 -7.77
CA PHE A 72 1.05 -0.63 -7.14
C PHE A 72 -0.46 -0.37 -7.03
N GLY A 73 -0.89 0.29 -5.96
CA GLY A 73 -2.31 0.61 -5.77
C GLY A 73 -2.63 0.83 -4.31
N GLY A 74 -3.81 1.40 -4.04
CA GLY A 74 -4.22 1.78 -2.69
C GLY A 74 -5.01 0.73 -1.93
N TYR A 75 -5.11 0.98 -0.64
CA TYR A 75 -6.10 0.42 0.28
C TYR A 75 -7.10 1.51 0.65
N LYS A 76 -8.25 1.13 1.22
CA LYS A 76 -9.29 2.05 1.72
C LYS A 76 -9.75 3.01 0.60
N ASP A 77 -9.91 4.29 0.90
CA ASP A 77 -10.37 5.29 -0.06
C ASP A 77 -9.32 5.63 -1.13
N SER A 78 -8.09 5.09 -1.03
CA SER A 78 -7.05 5.27 -2.03
C SER A 78 -7.17 4.35 -3.26
N GLY A 79 -8.22 3.52 -3.33
CA GLY A 79 -8.58 2.78 -4.54
C GLY A 79 -8.75 1.27 -4.34
N LEU A 80 -9.12 0.61 -5.43
CA LEU A 80 -9.37 -0.83 -5.53
C LEU A 80 -8.60 -1.42 -6.71
N GLY A 81 -8.08 -2.64 -6.55
CA GLY A 81 -7.26 -3.30 -7.58
C GLY A 81 -5.79 -2.89 -7.52
N ARG A 82 -5.01 -3.28 -8.53
CA ARG A 82 -3.59 -2.96 -8.67
C ARG A 82 -3.29 -2.54 -10.10
N GLU A 83 -2.32 -1.65 -10.25
CA GLU A 83 -1.66 -1.27 -11.50
C GLU A 83 -0.22 -1.78 -11.47
N LEU A 84 0.45 -1.81 -12.63
CA LEU A 84 1.82 -2.32 -12.79
C LEU A 84 1.95 -3.82 -12.43
N GLY A 85 3.15 -4.36 -12.58
CA GLY A 85 3.42 -5.79 -12.34
C GLY A 85 2.51 -6.74 -13.15
N PRO A 86 2.63 -8.05 -12.92
CA PRO A 86 1.70 -9.03 -13.49
C PRO A 86 0.25 -8.81 -13.05
N GLU A 87 0.03 -8.40 -11.80
CA GLU A 87 -1.31 -8.23 -11.22
C GLU A 87 -2.09 -7.09 -11.87
N GLY A 88 -1.42 -6.02 -12.28
CA GLY A 88 -2.04 -4.93 -13.03
C GLY A 88 -2.36 -5.32 -14.47
N VAL A 89 -1.52 -6.16 -15.11
CA VAL A 89 -1.80 -6.67 -16.45
C VAL A 89 -3.01 -7.61 -16.43
N ASP A 90 -3.16 -8.44 -15.40
CA ASP A 90 -4.29 -9.35 -15.23
C ASP A 90 -5.65 -8.64 -15.25
N ALA A 91 -5.71 -7.37 -14.80
CA ALA A 91 -6.92 -6.56 -14.84
C ALA A 91 -7.37 -6.19 -16.27
N PHE A 92 -6.49 -6.31 -17.26
CA PHE A 92 -6.77 -6.09 -18.67
C PHE A 92 -6.94 -7.39 -19.47
N MET A 93 -6.93 -8.55 -18.82
CA MET A 93 -7.14 -9.85 -19.46
C MET A 93 -8.59 -10.34 -19.29
N GLU A 94 -9.11 -11.05 -20.30
CA GLU A 94 -10.43 -11.68 -20.26
C GLU A 94 -10.30 -13.19 -20.03
N ARG A 95 -10.99 -13.73 -19.01
CA ARG A 95 -10.90 -15.16 -18.65
C ARG A 95 -11.99 -15.97 -19.35
N LYS A 96 -11.60 -17.00 -20.10
CA LYS A 96 -12.53 -17.97 -20.70
C LYS A 96 -12.47 -19.31 -19.95
N SER A 97 -13.60 -19.76 -19.42
CA SER A 97 -13.75 -21.12 -18.89
C SER A 97 -14.30 -22.05 -19.98
N LEU A 98 -13.72 -23.25 -20.09
CA LEU A 98 -14.19 -24.31 -20.97
C LEU A 98 -14.32 -25.58 -20.14
N SER A 99 -15.55 -26.09 -20.02
CA SER A 99 -15.82 -27.39 -19.42
C SER A 99 -16.21 -28.37 -20.51
N LEU A 100 -15.62 -29.56 -20.47
CA LEU A 100 -16.07 -30.71 -21.25
C LEU A 100 -16.91 -31.63 -20.37
N ASP A 101 -17.80 -32.39 -21.00
CA ASP A 101 -18.54 -33.44 -20.31
C ASP A 101 -17.56 -34.54 -19.85
N PRO A 102 -17.51 -34.90 -18.56
CA PRO A 102 -16.71 -36.03 -18.08
C PRO A 102 -17.01 -37.37 -18.80
N ALA A 103 -18.19 -37.52 -19.39
CA ALA A 103 -18.60 -38.70 -20.16
C ALA A 103 -18.18 -38.66 -21.65
N ALA A 104 -17.57 -37.57 -22.12
CA ALA A 104 -17.14 -37.42 -23.51
C ALA A 104 -15.73 -38.00 -23.80
N GLY A 105 -15.27 -38.95 -22.98
CA GLY A 105 -14.01 -39.71 -23.15
C GLY A 105 -14.25 -41.14 -23.60
#